data_AF-A0A966T7C7-F1
#
_entry.id   AF-A0A966T7C7-F1
#
_cell.length_a   1.000
_cell.length_b   1.000
_cell.length_c   1.000
_cell.angle_alpha   90.00
_cell.angle_beta   90.00
_cell.angle_gamma   90.00
#
_symmetry.space_group_name_H-M   'P 1'
#
loop_
_entity.id
_entity.type
_entity.pdbx_description
1 polymer ?
#
loop_
_entity_poly.entity_id
_entity_poly.type
_entity_poly.pdbx_seq_one_letter_code
_entity_poly.pdbx_strand_id
1 'polypeptide(L)'
;ALLQLVEVQRGGPWQLEPRVEVLISPGQGPAAIEATALHELGHAFGLWGHSDQAGDAMAAQPGSRPVLELSPRDRATLRWLQQQPGLAEPPAPPRP
;
A
#
# COMPACT_ATOMS: atom_id res chain seq x y z
N ALA A 1 -5.64 0.95 -8.54
CA ALA A 1 -5.18 -0.44 -8.28
C ALA A 1 -6.34 -1.46 -8.25
N LEU A 2 -6.08 -2.73 -8.57
CA LEU A 2 -6.98 -3.87 -8.27
C LEU A 2 -6.38 -4.72 -7.15
N LEU A 3 -7.17 -5.05 -6.12
CA LEU A 3 -6.77 -5.94 -5.02
C LEU A 3 -7.51 -7.28 -5.14
N GLN A 4 -6.76 -8.38 -5.10
CA GLN A 4 -7.28 -9.74 -5.11
C GLN A 4 -6.63 -10.55 -4.00
N LEU A 5 -7.36 -11.49 -3.38
CA LEU A 5 -6.76 -12.54 -2.58
C LEU A 5 -6.46 -13.73 -3.47
N VAL A 6 -5.23 -14.22 -3.43
CA VAL A 6 -4.77 -15.38 -4.21
C VAL A 6 -4.18 -16.43 -3.28
N GLU A 7 -4.44 -17.70 -3.57
CA GLU A 7 -3.77 -18.80 -2.90
C GLU A 7 -2.36 -18.97 -3.48
N VAL A 8 -1.35 -18.97 -2.64
CA VAL A 8 0.06 -19.09 -3.03
C VAL A 8 0.71 -20.23 -2.23
N GLN A 9 1.53 -21.03 -2.91
CA GLN A 9 2.34 -22.08 -2.29
C GLN A 9 3.84 -21.78 -2.49
N ARG A 10 4.50 -21.27 -1.44
CA ARG A 10 5.96 -21.01 -1.45
C ARG A 10 6.71 -22.06 -0.62
N GLY A 11 6.78 -23.29 -1.13
CA GLY A 11 7.52 -24.39 -0.49
C GLY A 11 6.96 -24.84 0.87
N GLY A 12 5.74 -24.44 1.22
CA GLY A 12 5.04 -24.77 2.46
C GLY A 12 3.53 -25.01 2.24
N PRO A 13 2.69 -24.89 3.28
CA PRO A 13 1.24 -24.97 3.12
C PRO A 13 0.71 -23.79 2.27
N TRP A 14 -0.47 -23.98 1.68
CA TRP A 14 -1.17 -22.91 0.96
C TRP A 14 -1.51 -21.75 1.90
N GLN A 15 -1.29 -20.52 1.41
CA GLN A 15 -1.59 -19.29 2.14
C GLN A 15 -2.35 -18.34 1.23
N LEU A 16 -3.23 -17.53 1.81
CA LEU A 16 -3.86 -16.42 1.10
C LEU A 16 -2.92 -15.21 1.16
N GLU A 17 -2.49 -14.73 0.00
CA GLU A 17 -1.68 -13.51 -0.13
C GLU A 17 -2.46 -12.45 -0.93
N PRO A 18 -2.29 -11.14 -0.62
CA PRO A 18 -2.83 -10.08 -1.46
C PRO A 18 -2.01 -9.98 -2.76
N ARG A 19 -2.70 -10.04 -3.91
CA ARG A 19 -2.18 -9.67 -5.22
C ARG A 19 -2.70 -8.29 -5.59
N VAL A 20 -1.78 -7.43 -6.00
CA VAL A 20 -2.07 -6.05 -6.37
C VAL A 20 -1.65 -5.81 -7.80
N GLU A 21 -2.53 -5.20 -8.57
CA GLU A 21 -2.21 -4.67 -9.89
C GLU A 21 -2.24 -3.15 -9.87
N VAL A 22 -1.10 -2.53 -10.19
CA VAL A 22 -0.90 -1.09 -10.24
C VAL A 22 -0.72 -0.67 -11.69
N LEU A 23 -1.51 0.31 -12.13
CA LEU A 23 -1.39 0.89 -13.46
C LEU A 23 -0.63 2.21 -13.37
N ILE A 24 0.48 2.31 -14.10
CA ILE A 24 1.27 3.53 -14.19
C ILE A 24 1.29 3.98 -15.65
N SER A 25 0.97 5.24 -15.88
CA SER A 25 0.95 5.81 -17.23
C SER A 25 2.38 5.88 -17.81
N PRO A 26 2.58 5.49 -19.08
CA PRO A 26 3.87 5.63 -19.73
C PRO A 26 4.24 7.10 -19.95
N GLY A 27 5.53 7.37 -20.18
CA GLY A 27 6.04 8.71 -20.51
C GLY A 27 6.38 9.60 -19.31
N GLN A 28 6.27 9.08 -18.09
CA GLN A 28 6.72 9.74 -16.87
C GLN A 28 8.23 9.55 -16.66
N GLY A 29 8.89 10.56 -16.08
CA GLY A 29 10.27 10.42 -15.61
C GLY A 29 10.36 9.42 -14.44
N PRO A 30 11.53 8.81 -14.17
CA PRO A 30 11.66 7.75 -13.16
C PRO A 30 11.08 8.10 -11.78
N ALA A 31 11.35 9.31 -11.28
CA ALA A 31 10.82 9.76 -9.98
C ALA A 31 9.29 9.94 -9.97
N ALA A 32 8.69 10.30 -11.10
CA ALA A 32 7.24 10.41 -11.20
C ALA A 32 6.58 9.02 -11.22
N ILE A 33 7.20 8.04 -11.90
CA ILE A 33 6.79 6.64 -11.86
C ILE A 33 6.82 6.11 -10.43
N GLU A 34 7.92 6.35 -9.71
CA GLU A 34 8.08 5.91 -8.32
C GLU A 34 7.04 6.54 -7.39
N ALA A 35 6.79 7.85 -7.52
CA ALA A 35 5.75 8.53 -6.74
C ALA A 35 4.34 7.99 -7.04
N THR A 36 4.01 7.74 -8.31
CA THR A 36 2.73 7.13 -8.69
C THR A 36 2.63 5.69 -8.18
N ALA A 37 3.72 4.92 -8.24
CA ALA A 37 3.77 3.56 -7.68
C ALA A 37 3.52 3.57 -6.17
N LEU A 38 4.15 4.51 -5.44
CA LEU A 38 3.97 4.65 -3.99
C LEU A 38 2.51 4.97 -3.63
N HIS A 39 1.85 5.86 -4.36
CA HIS A 39 0.44 6.20 -4.20
C HIS A 39 -0.48 4.98 -4.40
N GLU A 40 -0.31 4.28 -5.53
CA GLU A 40 -1.13 3.13 -5.87
C GLU A 40 -0.90 1.93 -4.95
N LEU A 41 0.33 1.76 -4.45
CA LEU A 41 0.62 0.80 -3.38
C LEU A 41 -0.10 1.18 -2.08
N GLY A 42 -0.20 2.46 -1.74
CA GLY A 42 -1.00 2.90 -0.60
C GLY A 42 -2.45 2.43 -0.69
N HIS A 43 -3.10 2.62 -1.84
CA HIS A 43 -4.44 2.07 -2.11
C HIS A 43 -4.49 0.55 -1.94
N ALA A 44 -3.50 -0.13 -2.49
CA ALA A 44 -3.41 -1.57 -2.43
C ALA A 44 -3.26 -2.15 -1.02
N PHE A 45 -2.60 -1.41 -0.12
CA PHE A 45 -2.47 -1.74 1.30
C PHE A 45 -3.65 -1.24 2.15
N GLY A 46 -4.73 -0.77 1.52
CA GLY A 46 -5.98 -0.42 2.19
C GLY A 46 -6.11 1.06 2.57
N LEU A 47 -5.20 1.93 2.13
CA LEU A 47 -5.38 3.37 2.24
C LEU A 47 -6.31 3.86 1.13
N TRP A 48 -7.62 3.72 1.33
CA TRP A 48 -8.61 4.13 0.33
C TRP A 48 -8.91 5.63 0.31
N GLY A 49 -8.55 6.33 1.38
CA GLY A 49 -8.70 7.79 1.47
C GLY A 49 -7.54 8.52 0.81
N HIS A 50 -7.82 9.69 0.25
CA HIS A 50 -6.80 10.62 -0.19
C HIS A 50 -6.48 11.66 0.89
N SER A 51 -5.22 12.08 0.91
CA SER A 51 -4.76 13.23 1.66
C SER A 51 -5.09 14.54 0.92
N ASP A 52 -5.36 15.57 1.71
CA ASP A 52 -5.50 16.96 1.30
C ASP A 52 -4.15 17.67 1.11
N GLN A 53 -3.05 17.06 1.58
CA GLN A 53 -1.72 17.66 1.54
C GLN A 53 -0.89 17.08 0.39
N ALA A 54 -0.50 17.93 -0.55
CA ALA A 54 0.26 17.57 -1.74
C ALA A 54 1.64 16.91 -1.49
N GLY A 55 2.15 16.99 -0.27
CA GLY A 55 3.41 16.36 0.15
C GLY A 55 3.26 14.95 0.73
N ASP A 56 2.02 14.45 0.87
CA ASP A 56 1.75 13.08 1.28
C ASP A 56 1.71 12.15 0.07
N ALA A 57 2.09 10.90 0.26
CA ALA A 57 2.02 9.89 -0.80
C ALA A 57 0.58 9.68 -1.27
N MET A 58 -0.39 9.80 -0.37
CA MET A 58 -1.81 9.62 -0.66
C MET A 58 -2.52 10.90 -1.13
N ALA A 59 -1.81 11.97 -1.50
CA ALA A 59 -2.42 13.21 -1.97
C ALA A 59 -3.39 13.00 -3.16
N ALA A 60 -4.60 13.55 -3.10
CA ALA A 60 -5.53 13.55 -4.24
C ALA A 60 -4.97 14.35 -5.43
N GLN A 61 -4.24 15.42 -5.12
CA GLN A 61 -3.55 16.26 -6.10
C GLN A 61 -2.07 16.36 -5.71
N PRO A 62 -1.18 15.61 -6.38
CA PRO A 62 0.25 15.66 -6.08
C PRO A 62 0.84 17.02 -6.47
N GLY A 63 1.83 17.46 -5.70
CA GLY A 63 2.56 18.71 -5.94
C GLY A 63 3.56 18.60 -7.11
N SER A 64 4.29 19.68 -7.36
CA SER A 64 5.33 19.73 -8.40
C SER A 64 6.56 18.88 -8.09
N ARG A 65 6.75 18.50 -6.82
CA ARG A 65 7.84 17.63 -6.36
C ARG A 65 7.30 16.21 -6.15
N PRO A 66 7.89 15.19 -6.80
CA PRO A 66 7.51 13.81 -6.56
C PRO A 66 7.70 13.41 -5.09
N VAL A 67 6.71 12.73 -4.51
CA VAL A 67 6.78 12.16 -3.17
C VAL A 67 7.29 10.73 -3.29
N LEU A 68 8.50 10.49 -2.80
CA LEU A 68 9.18 9.18 -2.91
C LEU A 68 9.22 8.43 -1.58
N GLU A 69 8.81 9.07 -0.49
CA GLU A 69 8.79 8.48 0.84
C GLU A 69 7.48 8.78 1.54
N LEU A 70 7.04 7.84 2.38
CA LEU A 70 5.86 8.04 3.22
C LEU A 70 6.08 9.17 4.22
N SER A 71 5.17 10.13 4.22
CA SER A 71 5.14 11.20 5.21
C SER A 71 4.83 10.66 6.62
N PRO A 72 5.04 11.45 7.68
CA PRO A 72 4.59 11.09 9.02
C PRO A 72 3.08 10.79 9.09
N ARG A 73 2.25 11.48 8.29
CA ARG A 73 0.80 11.28 8.22
C ARG A 73 0.44 9.97 7.52
N ASP A 74 1.12 9.67 6.41
CA ASP A 74 0.95 8.39 5.70
C ASP A 74 1.27 7.22 6.66
N ARG A 75 2.41 7.29 7.36
CA ARG A 75 2.84 6.25 8.30
C ARG A 75 1.90 6.13 9.50
N ALA A 76 1.38 7.24 10.01
CA ALA A 76 0.40 7.22 11.09
C ALA A 76 -0.90 6.52 10.67
N THR A 77 -1.38 6.81 9.45
CA THR A 77 -2.59 6.20 8.90
C THR A 77 -2.40 4.70 8.67
N LEU A 78 -1.26 4.28 8.11
CA LEU A 78 -0.93 2.86 7.95
C LEU A 78 -0.87 2.12 9.28
N ARG A 79 -0.21 2.69 10.30
CA ARG A 79 -0.16 2.08 11.63
C ARG A 79 -1.55 1.97 12.25
N TRP A 80 -2.36 3.02 12.13
CA TRP A 80 -3.74 2.97 12.61
C TRP A 80 -4.54 1.89 11.90
N LEU A 81 -4.40 1.75 10.57
CA LEU A 81 -5.08 0.71 9.79
C LEU A 81 -4.68 -0.70 10.23
N GLN A 82 -3.39 -0.96 10.43
CA GLN A 82 -2.88 -2.25 10.90
C GLN A 82 -3.34 -2.62 12.32
N GLN A 83 -3.74 -1.63 13.12
CA GLN A 83 -4.27 -1.83 14.47
C GLN A 83 -5.79 -2.08 14.48
N GLN A 84 -6.47 -2.02 13.34
CA GLN A 84 -7.90 -2.25 13.30
C GLN A 84 -8.24 -3.73 13.59
N PRO A 85 -9.36 -4.00 14.30
CA PRO A 85 -9.80 -5.35 14.57
C PRO A 85 -9.94 -6.18 13.29
N GLY A 86 -9.36 -7.38 13.27
CA GLY A 86 -9.39 -8.29 12.11
C GLY A 86 -8.28 -8.09 11.07
N LEU A 87 -7.46 -7.04 11.21
CA LEU A 87 -6.22 -6.86 10.42
C LEU A 87 -4.95 -7.15 11.22
N ALA A 88 -5.04 -7.21 12.56
CA ALA A 88 -3.95 -7.66 13.41
C ALA A 88 -3.60 -9.13 13.08
N GLU A 89 -2.32 -9.48 13.13
CA GLU A 89 -1.87 -10.85 12.92
C GLU A 89 -2.63 -11.79 13.88
N PRO A 90 -3.21 -12.89 13.37
CA PRO A 90 -3.74 -13.91 14.25
C PRO A 90 -2.61 -14.45 15.12
N PRO A 91 -2.88 -14.81 16.39
CA PRO A 91 -1.86 -15.36 17.26
C PRO A 91 -1.21 -16.58 16.59
N ALA A 92 0.12 -16.66 16.65
CA ALA A 92 0.86 -17.78 16.11
C ALA A 92 0.29 -19.10 16.66
N PRO A 93 0.12 -20.14 15.84
CA PRO A 93 -0.36 -21.43 16.32
C PRO A 93 0.57 -21.94 17.44
N PRO A 94 0.02 -22.63 18.46
CA PRO A 94 0.84 -23.20 19.53
C PRO A 94 1.89 -24.12 18.91
N ARG A 95 3.16 -23.96 19.34
CA ARG A 95 4.22 -24.90 18.99
C ARG A 95 3.96 -26.24 19.69
N PRO A 96 4.22 -27.38 19.02
CA PRO A 96 4.03 -28.72 19.59
C PRO A 96 4.91 -28.97 20.82
#